data_AF-A0A7J0F0G5-F1
#
_entry.id   AF-A0A7J0F0G5-F1
#
_cell.length_a   1.000
_cell.length_b   1.000
_cell.length_c   1.000
_cell.angle_alpha   90.00
_cell.angle_beta   90.00
_cell.angle_gamma   90.00
#
_symmetry.space_group_name_H-M   'P 1'
#
loop_
_entity.id
_entity.type
_entity.pdbx_description
1 polymer ?
#
loop_
_entity_poly.entity_id
_entity_poly.type
_entity_poly.pdbx_seq_one_letter_code
_entity_poly.pdbx_strand_id
1 'polypeptide(L)'
;MNAESLFASAAINIGLAVFILSLFSILKKQPSNAGIYYARRLSLRQRVPLDHSSLHRFLPSVSWISRAIRVTEDEILETSGLDGLILIRLFKFGSVT
;
A
#
# COMPACT_ATOMS: atom_id res chain seq x y z
N MET A 1 8.94 32.53 5.57
CA MET A 1 8.80 31.40 4.63
C MET A 1 8.17 31.95 3.36
N ASN A 2 8.81 31.76 2.21
CA ASN A 2 8.28 32.24 0.93
C ASN A 2 7.39 31.17 0.33
N ALA A 3 6.23 31.55 -0.22
CA ALA A 3 5.29 30.61 -0.85
C ALA A 3 5.98 29.73 -1.90
N GLU A 4 6.90 30.31 -2.67
CA GLU A 4 7.74 29.61 -3.66
C GLU A 4 8.56 28.46 -3.06
N SER A 5 9.21 28.69 -1.91
CA SER A 5 10.00 27.64 -1.25
C SER A 5 9.13 26.50 -0.70
N LEU A 6 7.93 26.82 -0.22
CA LEU A 6 6.96 25.82 0.24
C LEU A 6 6.44 25.00 -0.94
N PHE A 7 6.09 25.66 -2.04
CA PHE A 7 5.61 25.02 -3.26
C PHE A 7 6.67 24.10 -3.86
N ALA A 8 7.91 24.57 -4.01
CA ALA A 8 9.01 23.75 -4.53
C ALA A 8 9.24 22.49 -3.67
N SER A 9 9.26 22.66 -2.34
CA SER A 9 9.40 21.52 -1.42
C SER A 9 8.22 20.55 -1.50
N ALA A 10 6.99 21.05 -1.53
CA ALA A 10 5.80 20.22 -1.66
C ALA A 10 5.79 19.45 -2.99
N ALA A 11 6.12 20.11 -4.10
CA ALA A 11 6.18 19.50 -5.42
C ALA A 11 7.20 18.36 -5.48
N ILE A 12 8.40 18.55 -4.90
CA ILE A 12 9.43 17.51 -4.84
C ILE A 12 8.95 16.32 -4.01
N ASN A 13 8.38 16.56 -2.82
CA ASN A 13 7.90 15.48 -1.96
C ASN A 13 6.74 14.71 -2.58
N ILE A 14 5.78 15.39 -3.20
CA ILE A 14 4.65 14.76 -3.89
C ILE A 14 5.15 13.96 -5.10
N GLY A 15 6.04 14.54 -5.91
CA GLY A 15 6.62 13.87 -7.07
C GLY A 15 7.36 12.58 -6.68
N LEU A 16 8.18 12.65 -5.62
CA LEU A 16 8.89 11.50 -5.09
C LEU A 16 7.93 10.43 -4.54
N ALA A 17 6.88 10.85 -3.83
CA ALA A 17 5.85 9.93 -3.35
C ALA A 17 5.15 9.19 -4.50
N VAL A 18 4.76 9.90 -5.56
CA VAL A 18 4.17 9.28 -6.77
C VAL A 18 5.12 8.30 -7.44
N PHE A 19 6.41 8.66 -7.54
CA PHE A 19 7.43 7.78 -8.10
C PHE A 19 7.58 6.49 -7.27
N ILE A 20 7.71 6.60 -5.95
CA ILE A 20 7.85 5.45 -5.04
C ILE A 20 6.59 4.58 -5.07
N LEU A 21 5.39 5.17 -5.05
CA LEU A 21 4.12 4.44 -5.12
C LEU A 21 3.96 3.70 -6.47
N SER A 22 4.44 4.29 -7.56
CA SER A 22 4.47 3.65 -8.87
C SER A 22 5.41 2.45 -8.87
N LEU A 23 6.63 2.62 -8.35
CA LEU A 23 7.60 1.54 -8.23
C LEU A 23 7.06 0.40 -7.34
N PHE A 24 6.49 0.72 -6.18
CA PHE A 24 5.81 -0.24 -5.31
C PHE A 24 4.72 -1.01 -6.06
N SER A 25 3.90 -0.30 -6.85
CA SER A 25 2.80 -0.89 -7.62
C SER A 25 3.27 -1.86 -8.70
N ILE A 26 4.46 -1.65 -9.27
CA ILE A 26 5.08 -2.54 -10.26
C ILE A 26 5.75 -3.72 -9.55
N LEU A 27 6.58 -3.45 -8.54
CA LEU A 27 7.37 -4.47 -7.85
C LEU A 27 6.49 -5.50 -7.15
N LYS A 28 5.37 -5.10 -6.55
CA LYS A 28 4.42 -6.02 -5.90
C LYS A 28 3.73 -6.98 -6.87
N LYS A 29 3.67 -6.66 -8.17
CA LYS A 29 3.04 -7.50 -9.19
C LYS A 29 4.00 -8.55 -9.75
N GLN A 30 5.30 -8.41 -9.48
CA GLN A 30 6.31 -9.35 -9.98
C GLN A 30 6.29 -10.65 -9.15
N PRO A 31 6.20 -11.82 -9.79
CA PRO A 31 6.12 -13.10 -9.07
C PRO A 31 7.39 -13.41 -8.27
N SER A 32 8.56 -12.98 -8.75
CA SER A 32 9.84 -13.10 -8.03
C SER A 32 9.83 -12.38 -6.67
N ASN A 33 9.04 -11.30 -6.55
CA ASN A 33 8.93 -10.51 -5.34
C ASN A 33 7.75 -10.95 -4.45
N ALA A 34 6.99 -11.97 -4.84
CA ALA A 34 5.81 -12.41 -4.10
C ALA A 34 6.15 -12.84 -2.67
N GLY A 35 7.33 -13.45 -2.48
CA GLY A 35 7.85 -13.84 -1.16
C GLY A 35 8.06 -12.66 -0.22
N ILE A 36 8.27 -11.45 -0.75
CA ILE A 36 8.48 -10.23 0.04
C ILE A 36 7.14 -9.55 0.32
N TYR A 37 6.38 -9.24 -0.73
CA TYR A 37 5.15 -8.45 -0.59
C TYR A 37 3.95 -9.23 -0.05
N TYR A 38 3.98 -10.57 -0.14
CA TYR A 38 2.87 -11.43 0.28
C TYR A 38 3.33 -12.59 1.17
N ALA A 39 4.46 -12.43 1.87
CA ALA A 39 5.07 -13.44 2.75
C ALA A 39 4.03 -14.14 3.65
N ARG A 40 3.18 -13.35 4.30
CA ARG A 40 2.13 -13.85 5.19
C ARG A 40 1.05 -14.65 4.46
N ARG A 41 0.58 -14.19 3.30
CA ARG A 41 -0.43 -14.94 2.54
C ARG A 41 0.13 -16.27 2.07
N LEU A 42 1.40 -16.28 1.66
CA LEU A 42 2.12 -17.48 1.25
C LEU A 42 2.30 -18.46 2.42
N SER A 43 2.64 -17.99 3.63
CA SER A 43 2.77 -18.85 4.81
C SER A 43 1.43 -19.49 5.20
N LEU A 44 0.32 -18.78 5.00
CA LEU A 44 -1.04 -19.28 5.22
C LEU A 44 -1.60 -20.07 4.01
N ARG A 45 -0.79 -20.35 2.99
CA ARG A 45 -1.20 -21.00 1.72
C ARG A 45 -2.42 -20.34 1.04
N GLN A 46 -2.60 -19.04 1.26
CA GLN A 46 -3.66 -18.25 0.66
C GLN A 46 -3.28 -17.83 -0.77
N ARG A 47 -4.28 -17.67 -1.64
CA ARG A 47 -4.06 -17.18 -3.01
C ARG A 47 -3.54 -15.73 -2.98
N VAL A 48 -2.46 -15.51 -3.74
CA VAL A 48 -1.88 -14.18 -3.97
C VAL A 48 -2.46 -13.62 -5.28
N PRO A 49 -2.86 -12.33 -5.33
CA PRO A 49 -3.37 -11.71 -6.54
C PRO A 49 -2.22 -11.35 -7.50
N LEU A 50 -1.47 -12.36 -7.97
CA LEU A 50 -0.48 -12.20 -9.02
C LEU A 50 -1.21 -12.26 -10.36
N ASP A 51 -1.14 -11.15 -11.11
CA ASP A 51 -1.69 -11.08 -12.46
C ASP A 51 -0.91 -12.03 -13.38
N HIS A 52 -1.57 -12.82 -14.22
CA HIS A 52 -0.90 -13.77 -15.13
C HIS A 52 -0.37 -13.10 -16.39
N SER A 53 -0.90 -11.92 -16.75
CA SER A 53 -0.50 -11.19 -17.96
C SER A 53 0.82 -10.45 -17.76
N SER A 54 1.86 -10.81 -18.52
CA SER A 54 3.22 -10.28 -18.37
C SER A 54 3.33 -8.76 -18.55
N LEU A 55 2.61 -8.17 -19.51
CA LEU A 55 2.71 -6.74 -19.83
C LEU A 55 1.98 -5.84 -18.80
N HIS A 56 0.82 -6.27 -18.30
CA HIS A 56 0.02 -5.50 -17.33
C HIS A 56 0.68 -5.41 -15.94
N ARG A 57 1.70 -6.24 -15.68
CA ARG A 57 2.53 -6.17 -14.47
C ARG A 57 3.41 -4.92 -14.38
N PHE A 58 3.78 -4.33 -15.52
CA PHE A 58 4.62 -3.14 -15.56
C PHE A 58 3.83 -1.83 -15.49
N LEU A 59 2.51 -1.88 -15.66
CA LEU A 59 1.68 -0.70 -15.46
C LEU A 59 1.45 -0.48 -13.96
N PRO A 60 1.73 0.72 -13.41
CA PRO A 60 1.35 1.02 -12.04
C PRO A 60 -0.17 0.92 -11.89
N SER A 61 -0.63 0.34 -10.77
CA SER A 61 -2.05 0.22 -10.45
C SER A 61 -2.30 0.76 -9.07
N VAL A 62 -3.35 1.58 -8.93
CA VAL A 62 -3.82 2.11 -7.65
C VAL A 62 -4.93 1.26 -7.02
N SER A 63 -5.36 0.17 -7.69
CA SER A 63 -6.47 -0.69 -7.22
C SER A 63 -6.22 -1.31 -5.83
N TRP A 64 -4.95 -1.47 -5.44
CA TRP A 64 -4.59 -1.97 -4.13
C TRP A 64 -4.90 -0.99 -3.00
N ILE A 65 -4.96 0.31 -3.28
CA ILE A 65 -5.28 1.34 -2.28
C ILE A 65 -6.73 1.13 -1.83
N SER A 66 -7.67 1.07 -2.77
CA SER A 66 -9.08 0.78 -2.49
C SER A 66 -9.26 -0.53 -1.72
N ARG A 67 -8.52 -1.58 -2.11
CA ARG A 67 -8.54 -2.86 -1.39
C ARG A 67 -8.02 -2.75 0.04
N ALA A 68 -6.96 -1.97 0.27
CA ALA A 68 -6.38 -1.78 1.60
C ALA A 68 -7.30 -0.97 2.53
N ILE A 69 -8.06 -0.02 1.98
CA ILE A 69 -9.00 0.82 2.74
C ILE A 69 -10.28 0.05 3.10
N ARG A 70 -10.70 -0.92 2.27
CA ARG A 70 -11.94 -1.70 2.48
C ARG A 70 -11.83 -2.82 3.52
N VAL A 71 -10.65 -3.04 4.11
CA VAL A 71 -10.45 -4.08 5.13
C VAL A 71 -11.21 -3.71 6.41
N THR A 72 -12.01 -4.63 6.94
CA THR A 72 -12.83 -4.39 8.15
C THR A 72 -11.99 -4.47 9.43
N GLU A 73 -12.49 -3.91 10.53
CA GLU A 73 -11.80 -4.02 11.82
C GLU A 73 -11.68 -5.47 12.30
N ASP A 74 -12.72 -6.28 12.07
CA ASP A 74 -12.70 -7.71 12.39
C ASP A 74 -11.65 -8.45 11.55
N GLU A 75 -11.56 -8.16 10.26
CA GLU A 75 -10.49 -8.71 9.40
C GLU A 75 -9.09 -8.29 9.87
N ILE A 76 -8.93 -7.05 10.34
CA ILE A 76 -7.64 -6.58 10.91
C ILE A 76 -7.36 -7.29 12.24
N LEU A 77 -8.36 -7.53 13.08
CA LEU A 77 -8.19 -8.23 14.35
C LEU A 77 -7.80 -9.69 14.14
N GLU A 78 -8.53 -10.40 13.27
CA GLU A 78 -8.27 -11.81 12.94
C GLU A 78 -6.93 -11.99 12.24
N THR A 79 -6.58 -11.07 11.35
CA THR A 79 -5.30 -11.14 10.65
C THR A 79 -4.20 -10.53 11.53
N SER A 80 -4.22 -9.23 11.78
CA SER A 80 -3.06 -8.50 12.33
C SER A 80 -3.03 -8.44 13.86
N GLY A 81 -4.04 -8.98 14.54
CA GLY A 81 -4.13 -8.97 16.00
C GLY A 81 -4.55 -7.61 16.56
N LEU A 82 -4.58 -7.53 17.90
CA LEU A 82 -5.02 -6.33 18.62
C LEU A 82 -4.09 -5.13 18.38
N ASP A 83 -2.78 -5.35 18.37
CA ASP A 83 -1.79 -4.28 18.18
C ASP A 83 -1.95 -3.60 16.81
N GLY A 84 -2.13 -4.40 15.75
CA GLY A 84 -2.39 -3.91 14.40
C GLY A 84 -3.71 -3.12 14.32
N LEU A 85 -4.76 -3.60 14.98
CA LEU A 85 -6.05 -2.90 15.03
C LEU A 85 -5.93 -1.54 15.74
N ILE A 86 -5.29 -1.49 16.91
CA ILE A 86 -5.12 -0.25 17.68
C ILE A 86 -4.31 0.77 16.87
N LEU A 87 -3.24 0.35 16.20
CA LEU A 87 -2.45 1.24 15.34
C LEU A 87 -3.29 1.85 14.22
N ILE A 88 -4.09 1.04 13.51
CA ILE A 88 -4.97 1.56 12.44
C ILE A 88 -6.04 2.50 13.02
N ARG A 89 -6.59 2.20 14.20
CA ARG A 89 -7.54 3.09 14.88
C ARG A 89 -6.92 4.44 15.25
N LEU A 90 -5.65 4.48 15.66
CA LEU A 90 -4.95 5.72 15.94
C LEU A 90 -4.87 6.63 14.71
N PHE A 91 -4.55 6.06 13.53
CA PHE A 91 -4.55 6.80 12.27
C PHE A 91 -5.95 7.26 11.85
N LYS A 92 -6.98 6.43 12.03
CA LYS A 92 -8.37 6.81 11.73
C LYS A 92 -8.86 7.94 12.64
N PHE A 93 -8.57 7.84 13.94
CA PHE A 93 -8.97 8.85 14.93
C PHE A 93 -8.33 10.22 14.62
N GLY A 94 -7.04 10.24 14.30
CA GLY A 94 -6.35 11.48 13.89
C GLY A 94 -6.82 12.07 12.56
N SER A 95 -7.62 11.34 11.77
CA SER A 95 -8.23 11.84 10.52
C SER A 95 -9.63 12.42 10.73
N VAL A 96 -10.23 12.27 11.92
CA VAL A 96 -11.48 12.95 12.31
C VAL A 96 -11.10 14.32 12.86
N THR A 97 -10.81 15.26 11.96
CA THR A 97 -10.73 16.71 12.20
C THR A 97 -11.23 17.40 10.94
#